data_AF-A0A531N289-F1
#
_entry.id   AF-A0A531N289-F1
#
_cell.length_a   1.000
_cell.length_b   1.000
_cell.length_c   1.000
_cell.angle_alpha   90.00
_cell.angle_beta   90.00
_cell.angle_gamma   90.00
#
_symmetry.space_group_name_H-M   'P 1'
#
loop_
_entity.id
_entity.type
_entity.pdbx_description
1 polymer ?
#
loop_
_entity_poly.entity_id
_entity_poly.type
_entity_poly.pdbx_seq_one_letter_code
_entity_poly.pdbx_strand_id
1 'polypeptide(L)'
;MAGSDITRSVADALQYISYYHPPDYIRSLSHAYTREQSPSAKNAIGQILLNSRMAAFGRRPICQDTGLVVVFAKVGMDARIKSTASFADLVNEGVRQAYLDPDNPLRASIVADPLARRVNTRDNTPAVVHVDLVQGNQIEITIAAKGGGSENKARFTTLNPTASVSDWVVNTVSTLGSGWCPPGLISVGIGGSAEKAMLLAKEAMNEPIDMAELIARGASSAEEGLRIELYERINALGIGAQGLGGLTTVVDVKVATYPTHAASKPVALIPQCAANRHLKFTLDGSGPISLQPPDLREWPDIEADELNPAGVRRVNLDTLTKEETASWRCGETLLLSGKMLTGRDAAHK
;
A
#
# COMPACT_ATOMS: atom_id res chain seq x y z
N MET A 1 9.67 -27.65 10.21
CA MET A 1 8.91 -26.50 10.74
C MET A 1 7.52 -26.94 11.15
N ALA A 2 6.98 -26.46 12.27
CA ALA A 2 5.60 -26.77 12.65
C ALA A 2 4.63 -25.91 11.82
N GLY A 3 3.47 -26.45 11.43
CA GLY A 3 2.44 -25.64 10.74
C GLY A 3 2.00 -24.43 11.56
N SER A 4 1.96 -24.58 12.89
CA SER A 4 1.66 -23.50 13.84
C SER A 4 2.64 -22.33 13.75
N ASP A 5 3.90 -22.56 13.38
CA ASP A 5 4.90 -21.50 13.25
C ASP A 5 4.53 -20.56 12.08
N ILE A 6 4.00 -21.13 10.99
CA ILE A 6 3.53 -20.37 9.82
C ILE A 6 2.30 -19.55 10.20
N THR A 7 1.30 -20.19 10.80
CA THR A 7 0.08 -19.53 11.29
C THR A 7 0.39 -18.37 12.22
N ARG A 8 1.23 -18.61 13.23
CA ARG A 8 1.61 -17.58 14.21
C ARG A 8 2.38 -16.43 13.55
N SER A 9 3.32 -16.75 12.67
CA SER A 9 4.13 -15.74 11.97
C SER A 9 3.30 -14.87 11.03
N VAL A 10 2.32 -15.45 10.33
CA VAL A 10 1.36 -14.69 9.53
C VAL A 10 0.52 -13.77 10.40
N ALA A 11 0.04 -14.25 11.55
CA ALA A 11 -0.76 -13.45 12.46
C ALA A 11 0.05 -12.25 13.02
N ASP A 12 1.25 -12.53 13.53
CA ASP A 12 2.16 -11.53 14.09
C ASP A 12 2.58 -10.50 13.02
N ALA A 13 2.87 -10.95 11.79
CA ALA A 13 3.21 -10.06 10.68
C ALA A 13 2.05 -9.12 10.30
N LEU A 14 0.82 -9.62 10.23
CA LEU A 14 -0.37 -8.81 9.89
C LEU A 14 -0.68 -7.78 10.99
N GLN A 15 -0.54 -8.17 12.25
CA GLN A 15 -0.64 -7.25 13.37
C GLN A 15 0.45 -6.17 13.30
N TYR A 16 1.71 -6.57 13.09
CA TYR A 16 2.85 -5.67 12.96
C TYR A 16 2.65 -4.61 11.85
N ILE A 17 2.32 -5.04 10.62
CA ILE A 17 2.14 -4.12 9.49
C ILE A 17 0.83 -3.33 9.58
N SER A 18 -0.08 -3.66 10.50
CA SER A 18 -1.31 -2.88 10.66
C SER A 18 -1.03 -1.49 11.24
N TYR A 19 -0.03 -1.37 12.11
CA TYR A 19 0.30 -0.14 12.83
C TYR A 19 1.75 0.35 12.67
N TYR A 20 2.66 -0.45 12.10
CA TYR A 20 4.01 0.01 11.73
C TYR A 20 4.16 0.12 10.21
N HIS A 21 4.52 1.32 9.76
CA HIS A 21 5.06 1.49 8.42
C HIS A 21 6.51 1.00 8.36
N PRO A 22 6.95 0.51 7.19
CA PRO A 22 8.36 0.31 6.88
C PRO A 22 9.18 1.60 7.11
N PRO A 23 10.35 1.54 7.78
CA PRO A 23 11.16 2.73 8.06
C PRO A 23 11.63 3.49 6.82
N ASP A 24 11.87 2.80 5.71
CA ASP A 24 12.20 3.41 4.42
C ASP A 24 11.07 4.30 3.90
N TYR A 25 9.81 3.88 4.00
CA TYR A 25 8.65 4.72 3.67
C TYR A 25 8.58 5.97 4.54
N ILE A 26 8.84 5.84 5.85
CA ILE A 26 8.88 6.99 6.77
C ILE A 26 9.97 7.98 6.36
N ARG A 27 11.19 7.52 6.11
CA ARG A 27 12.30 8.38 5.70
C ARG A 27 12.01 9.10 4.38
N SER A 28 11.50 8.37 3.37
CA SER A 28 11.16 8.96 2.07
C SER A 28 10.04 9.98 2.19
N LEU A 29 9.00 9.69 2.97
CA LEU A 29 7.89 10.62 3.17
C LEU A 29 8.30 11.85 3.99
N SER A 30 9.19 11.69 4.97
CA SER A 30 9.77 12.80 5.75
C SER A 30 10.62 13.71 4.87
N HIS A 31 11.40 13.13 3.96
CA HIS A 31 12.14 13.92 2.98
C HIS A 31 11.21 14.67 2.02
N ALA A 32 10.10 14.05 1.61
CA ALA A 32 9.05 14.71 0.82
C ALA A 32 8.39 15.86 1.60
N TYR A 33 8.12 15.68 2.90
CA TYR A 33 7.57 16.73 3.77
C TYR A 33 8.48 17.97 3.82
N THR A 34 9.79 17.77 4.04
CA THR A 34 10.75 18.86 4.18
C THR A 34 10.87 19.72 2.91
N ARG A 35 10.80 19.09 1.73
CA ARG A 35 10.93 19.79 0.43
C ARG A 35 9.62 20.38 -0.10
N GLU A 36 8.46 19.92 0.40
CA GLU A 36 7.17 20.30 -0.16
C GLU A 36 6.91 21.80 -0.01
N GLN A 37 6.49 22.42 -1.11
CA GLN A 37 6.27 23.86 -1.20
C GLN A 37 4.78 24.21 -1.12
N SER A 38 3.91 23.32 -1.60
CA SER A 38 2.47 23.50 -1.51
C SER A 38 2.00 23.33 -0.05
N PRO A 39 1.40 24.35 0.58
CA PRO A 39 0.97 24.24 1.97
C PRO A 39 -0.05 23.11 2.19
N SER A 40 -0.97 22.89 1.25
CA SER A 40 -1.99 21.84 1.32
C SER A 40 -1.36 20.44 1.21
N ALA A 41 -0.43 20.22 0.27
CA ALA A 41 0.25 18.95 0.15
C ALA A 41 1.21 18.70 1.33
N LYS A 42 1.92 19.72 1.80
CA LYS A 42 2.79 19.61 2.98
C LYS A 42 1.99 19.21 4.22
N ASN A 43 0.84 19.84 4.42
CA ASN A 43 -0.10 19.48 5.49
C ASN A 43 -0.57 18.02 5.34
N ALA A 44 -0.99 17.60 4.14
CA ALA A 44 -1.41 16.23 3.89
C ALA A 44 -0.31 15.19 4.18
N ILE A 45 0.94 15.45 3.77
CA ILE A 45 2.09 14.60 4.11
C ILE A 45 2.29 14.54 5.62
N GLY A 46 2.27 15.70 6.29
CA GLY A 46 2.43 15.78 7.74
C GLY A 46 1.35 15.03 8.51
N GLN A 47 0.09 15.09 8.06
CA GLN A 47 -1.02 14.30 8.61
C GLN A 47 -0.79 12.79 8.45
N ILE A 48 -0.25 12.33 7.31
CA ILE A 48 0.11 10.92 7.12
C ILE A 48 1.20 10.50 8.10
N LEU A 49 2.25 11.32 8.26
CA LEU A 49 3.36 11.06 9.18
C LEU A 49 2.89 11.05 10.65
N LEU A 50 2.06 12.02 11.05
CA LEU A 50 1.49 12.07 12.40
C LEU A 50 0.59 10.86 12.67
N ASN A 51 -0.33 10.54 11.75
CA ASN A 51 -1.17 9.35 11.86
C ASN A 51 -0.33 8.07 11.95
N SER A 52 0.73 7.96 11.16
CA SER A 52 1.67 6.85 11.20
C SER A 52 2.36 6.72 12.57
N ARG A 53 2.84 7.84 13.14
CA ARG A 53 3.47 7.87 14.47
C ARG A 53 2.47 7.48 15.57
N MET A 54 1.25 8.02 15.49
CA MET A 54 0.16 7.72 16.43
C MET A 54 -0.28 6.26 16.35
N ALA A 55 -0.34 5.68 15.15
CA ALA A 55 -0.61 4.26 14.94
C ALA A 55 0.46 3.39 15.59
N ALA A 56 1.74 3.71 15.36
CA ALA A 56 2.87 3.00 15.94
C ALA A 56 2.88 3.06 17.47
N PHE A 57 2.60 4.23 18.05
CA PHE A 57 2.52 4.43 19.50
C PHE A 57 1.29 3.76 20.13
N GLY A 58 0.10 3.97 19.54
CA GLY A 58 -1.17 3.51 20.07
C GLY A 58 -1.53 2.07 19.70
N ARG A 59 -0.72 1.41 18.88
CA ARG A 59 -0.97 0.07 18.31
C ARG A 59 -2.37 -0.02 17.69
N ARG A 60 -2.69 0.97 16.86
CA ARG A 60 -3.96 1.08 16.13
C ARG A 60 -3.73 1.06 14.62
N PRO A 61 -4.64 0.51 13.81
CA PRO A 61 -4.41 0.41 12.39
C PRO A 61 -4.22 1.78 11.74
N ILE A 62 -3.17 1.91 10.92
CA ILE A 62 -2.83 3.13 10.16
C ILE A 62 -4.01 3.62 9.29
N CYS A 63 -4.84 2.70 8.82
CA CYS A 63 -5.94 2.97 7.92
C CYS A 63 -7.16 2.15 8.33
N GLN A 64 -8.35 2.76 8.22
CA GLN A 64 -9.64 2.09 8.43
C GLN A 64 -9.84 0.89 7.50
N ASP A 65 -9.21 0.92 6.31
CA ASP A 65 -9.14 -0.21 5.41
C ASP A 65 -7.90 -1.05 5.72
N THR A 66 -8.05 -2.06 6.56
CA THR A 66 -6.98 -3.00 6.90
C THR A 66 -6.58 -3.92 5.74
N GLY A 67 -7.33 -3.89 4.63
CA GLY A 67 -6.95 -4.46 3.34
C GLY A 67 -7.26 -5.95 3.17
N LEU A 68 -7.12 -6.43 1.94
CA LEU A 68 -7.05 -7.87 1.67
C LEU A 68 -5.61 -8.37 1.90
N VAL A 69 -5.46 -9.62 2.28
CA VAL A 69 -4.13 -10.21 2.51
C VAL A 69 -3.65 -10.86 1.22
N VAL A 70 -2.44 -10.49 0.81
CA VAL A 70 -1.70 -11.13 -0.30
C VAL A 70 -0.42 -11.71 0.27
N VAL A 71 -0.11 -12.96 -0.08
CA VAL A 71 1.06 -13.68 0.36
C VAL A 71 1.83 -14.19 -0.85
N PHE A 72 3.12 -13.86 -0.92
CA PHE A 72 4.08 -14.47 -1.83
C PHE A 72 5.03 -15.33 -1.01
N ALA A 73 4.95 -16.65 -1.18
CA ALA A 73 5.77 -17.61 -0.46
C ALA A 73 6.74 -18.31 -1.41
N LYS A 74 8.04 -18.23 -1.11
CA LYS A 74 9.05 -19.09 -1.72
C LYS A 74 9.32 -20.25 -0.77
N VAL A 75 8.88 -21.44 -1.16
CA VAL A 75 8.96 -22.65 -0.34
C VAL A 75 10.10 -23.52 -0.85
N GLY A 76 11.11 -23.72 0.00
CA GLY A 76 12.20 -24.64 -0.28
C GLY A 76 11.72 -26.07 -0.55
N MET A 77 12.20 -26.72 -1.59
CA MET A 77 11.85 -28.10 -1.94
C MET A 77 12.21 -29.11 -0.83
N ASP A 78 13.20 -28.78 0.01
CA ASP A 78 13.59 -29.57 1.17
C ASP A 78 12.88 -29.14 2.46
N ALA A 79 12.06 -28.08 2.41
CA ALA A 79 11.27 -27.67 3.55
C ALA A 79 10.25 -28.77 3.90
N ARG A 80 10.09 -29.03 5.20
CA ARG A 80 9.10 -29.98 5.73
C ARG A 80 8.19 -29.27 6.70
N ILE A 81 6.95 -29.08 6.28
CA ILE A 81 5.89 -28.49 7.09
C ILE A 81 5.17 -29.63 7.82
N LYS A 82 5.26 -29.66 9.15
CA LYS A 82 4.58 -30.64 10.00
C LYS A 82 3.15 -30.16 10.26
N SER A 83 2.23 -30.51 9.36
CA SER A 83 0.80 -30.17 9.43
C SER A 83 -0.02 -31.12 8.57
N THR A 84 -1.29 -31.34 8.93
CA THR A 84 -2.29 -31.97 8.06
C THR A 84 -3.09 -30.95 7.24
N ALA A 85 -3.03 -29.66 7.61
CA ALA A 85 -3.64 -28.56 6.86
C ALA A 85 -2.74 -28.12 5.70
N SER A 86 -3.35 -27.63 4.62
CA SER A 86 -2.60 -27.09 3.48
C SER A 86 -1.84 -25.81 3.86
N PHE A 87 -0.82 -25.43 3.08
CA PHE A 87 -0.10 -24.17 3.31
C PHE A 87 -1.06 -22.96 3.29
N ALA A 88 -2.02 -22.94 2.36
CA ALA A 88 -3.02 -21.89 2.27
C ALA A 88 -3.95 -21.86 3.50
N ASP A 89 -4.33 -23.01 4.04
CA ASP A 89 -5.14 -23.08 5.27
C ASP A 89 -4.38 -22.55 6.49
N LEU A 90 -3.08 -22.87 6.60
CA LEU A 90 -2.22 -22.34 7.65
C LEU A 90 -2.09 -20.81 7.59
N VAL A 91 -1.95 -20.27 6.37
CA VAL A 91 -1.96 -18.82 6.12
C VAL A 91 -3.32 -18.21 6.47
N ASN A 92 -4.42 -18.79 5.99
CA ASN A 92 -5.78 -18.30 6.27
C ASN A 92 -6.11 -18.32 7.77
N GLU A 93 -5.63 -19.32 8.50
CA GLU A 93 -5.76 -19.36 9.95
C GLU A 93 -4.97 -18.23 10.62
N GLY A 94 -3.76 -17.92 10.14
CA GLY A 94 -2.99 -16.77 10.62
C GLY A 94 -3.70 -15.44 10.32
N VAL A 95 -4.31 -15.32 9.13
CA VAL A 95 -5.14 -14.15 8.78
C VAL A 95 -6.32 -14.02 9.73
N ARG A 96 -7.08 -15.09 9.96
CA ARG A 96 -8.21 -15.10 10.89
C ARG A 96 -7.78 -14.65 12.30
N GLN A 97 -6.68 -15.20 12.81
CA GLN A 97 -6.14 -14.85 14.13
C GLN A 97 -5.75 -13.38 14.22
N ALA A 98 -5.05 -12.84 13.21
CA ALA A 98 -4.73 -11.42 13.19
C ALA A 98 -5.97 -10.53 13.14
N TYR A 99 -6.98 -10.87 12.33
CA TYR A 99 -8.14 -10.00 12.15
C TYR A 99 -9.12 -10.04 13.32
N LEU A 100 -9.16 -11.16 14.05
CA LEU A 100 -9.99 -11.36 15.24
C LEU A 100 -9.23 -11.13 16.55
N ASP A 101 -8.02 -10.56 16.50
CA ASP A 101 -7.23 -10.24 17.68
C ASP A 101 -8.04 -9.32 18.62
N PRO A 102 -8.25 -9.72 19.89
CA PRO A 102 -9.08 -8.95 20.83
C PRO A 102 -8.43 -7.63 21.27
N ASP A 103 -7.09 -7.54 21.22
CA ASP A 103 -6.34 -6.36 21.65
C ASP A 103 -6.25 -5.32 20.51
N ASN A 104 -6.20 -5.78 19.26
CA ASN A 104 -6.21 -4.93 18.07
C ASN A 104 -7.03 -5.52 16.92
N PRO A 105 -8.38 -5.43 16.99
CA PRO A 105 -9.25 -5.99 15.95
C PRO A 105 -9.09 -5.21 14.64
N LEU A 106 -8.93 -5.96 13.54
CA LEU A 106 -8.81 -5.40 12.20
C LEU A 106 -10.17 -5.48 11.47
N ARG A 107 -10.32 -4.71 10.39
CA ARG A 107 -11.59 -4.64 9.65
C ARG A 107 -11.69 -5.74 8.59
N ALA A 108 -12.55 -6.72 8.83
CA ALA A 108 -12.92 -7.69 7.81
C ALA A 108 -13.63 -7.03 6.61
N SER A 109 -12.98 -7.09 5.44
CA SER A 109 -13.38 -6.41 4.21
C SER A 109 -13.64 -7.39 3.05
N ILE A 110 -13.42 -8.69 3.25
CA ILE A 110 -13.71 -9.74 2.26
C ILE A 110 -15.19 -10.13 2.28
N VAL A 111 -15.74 -10.37 1.09
CA VAL A 111 -17.07 -10.93 0.87
C VAL A 111 -16.96 -12.31 0.24
N ALA A 112 -17.76 -13.26 0.71
CA ALA A 112 -17.71 -14.65 0.26
C ALA A 112 -18.18 -14.82 -1.19
N ASP A 113 -19.27 -14.13 -1.54
CA ASP A 113 -19.90 -14.24 -2.86
C ASP A 113 -19.73 -12.92 -3.62
N PRO A 114 -18.88 -12.86 -4.64
CA PRO A 114 -18.66 -11.64 -5.39
C PRO A 114 -19.82 -11.27 -6.32
N LEU A 115 -20.69 -12.23 -6.68
CA LEU A 115 -21.70 -12.08 -7.73
C LEU A 115 -23.10 -11.77 -7.18
N ALA A 116 -23.53 -12.42 -6.09
CA ALA A 116 -24.87 -12.22 -5.55
C ALA A 116 -24.87 -11.48 -4.20
N ARG A 117 -24.97 -12.19 -3.08
CA ARG A 117 -25.34 -11.57 -1.79
C ARG A 117 -24.21 -10.78 -1.14
N ARG A 118 -22.95 -11.00 -1.55
CA ARG A 118 -21.78 -10.29 -1.01
C ARG A 118 -21.70 -10.30 0.53
N VAL A 119 -22.04 -11.44 1.13
CA VAL A 119 -21.97 -11.63 2.59
C VAL A 119 -20.52 -11.51 3.05
N ASN A 120 -20.25 -10.65 4.03
CA ASN A 120 -18.93 -10.46 4.60
C ASN A 120 -18.47 -11.72 5.34
N THR A 121 -17.20 -12.11 5.19
CA THR A 121 -16.63 -13.32 5.82
C THR A 121 -16.36 -13.17 7.31
N ARG A 122 -16.35 -11.92 7.82
CA ARG A 122 -16.15 -11.51 9.21
C ARG A 122 -14.77 -11.81 9.80
N ASP A 123 -13.91 -12.52 9.09
CA ASP A 123 -12.53 -12.83 9.49
C ASP A 123 -11.48 -12.42 8.43
N ASN A 124 -11.92 -11.73 7.36
CA ASN A 124 -11.10 -11.28 6.24
C ASN A 124 -10.42 -12.39 5.43
N THR A 125 -10.82 -13.65 5.60
CA THR A 125 -10.38 -14.77 4.77
C THR A 125 -11.29 -14.91 3.53
N PRO A 126 -10.82 -15.57 2.45
CA PRO A 126 -9.46 -16.09 2.24
C PRO A 126 -8.44 -15.00 1.83
N ALA A 127 -7.17 -15.24 2.16
CA ALA A 127 -6.03 -14.54 1.58
C ALA A 127 -5.76 -15.00 0.14
N VAL A 128 -5.12 -14.14 -0.65
CA VAL A 128 -4.58 -14.49 -1.97
C VAL A 128 -3.16 -15.02 -1.77
N VAL A 129 -2.94 -16.31 -2.02
CA VAL A 129 -1.66 -16.99 -1.72
C VAL A 129 -0.99 -17.46 -3.02
N HIS A 130 0.21 -16.94 -3.28
CA HIS A 130 1.10 -17.36 -4.35
C HIS A 130 2.26 -18.16 -3.76
N VAL A 131 2.54 -19.33 -4.35
CA VAL A 131 3.60 -20.24 -3.88
C VAL A 131 4.53 -20.55 -5.04
N ASP A 132 5.81 -20.21 -4.88
CA ASP A 132 6.90 -20.61 -5.75
C ASP A 132 7.78 -21.64 -5.04
N LEU A 133 8.07 -22.76 -5.72
CA LEU A 133 9.00 -23.76 -5.20
C LEU A 133 10.43 -23.36 -5.57
N VAL A 134 11.30 -23.32 -4.57
CA VAL A 134 12.71 -22.91 -4.72
C VAL A 134 13.65 -23.94 -4.11
N GLN A 135 14.94 -23.88 -4.41
CA GLN A 135 15.93 -24.74 -3.76
C GLN A 135 16.09 -24.38 -2.27
N GLY A 136 16.54 -25.35 -1.47
CA GLY A 136 16.80 -25.17 -0.03
C GLY A 136 15.67 -25.67 0.87
N ASN A 137 15.80 -25.40 2.17
CA ASN A 137 14.95 -25.95 3.23
C ASN A 137 14.14 -24.90 4.01
N GLN A 138 14.22 -23.63 3.60
CA GLN A 138 13.56 -22.51 4.25
C GLN A 138 12.26 -22.12 3.53
N ILE A 139 11.41 -21.36 4.22
CA ILE A 139 10.23 -20.73 3.64
C ILE A 139 10.38 -19.22 3.80
N GLU A 140 10.53 -18.50 2.70
CA GLU A 140 10.51 -17.02 2.67
C GLU A 140 9.08 -16.57 2.35
N ILE A 141 8.52 -15.68 3.17
CA ILE A 141 7.18 -15.14 3.00
C ILE A 141 7.26 -13.61 2.93
N THR A 142 6.76 -13.05 1.83
CA THR A 142 6.39 -11.65 1.74
C THR A 142 4.87 -11.54 1.88
N ILE A 143 4.41 -10.87 2.93
CA ILE A 143 2.99 -10.66 3.21
C ILE A 143 2.65 -9.17 3.09
N ALA A 144 1.52 -8.86 2.48
CA ALA A 144 1.02 -7.51 2.33
C ALA A 144 -0.47 -7.39 2.68
N ALA A 145 -0.81 -6.27 3.32
CA ALA A 145 -2.19 -5.89 3.64
C ALA A 145 -2.67 -4.78 2.70
N LYS A 146 -3.26 -5.17 1.58
CA LYS A 146 -3.51 -4.28 0.44
C LYS A 146 -4.89 -3.64 0.50
N GLY A 147 -4.93 -2.31 0.62
CA GLY A 147 -6.18 -1.55 0.65
C GLY A 147 -6.94 -1.62 -0.68
N GLY A 148 -8.25 -1.82 -0.63
CA GLY A 148 -9.10 -1.96 -1.81
C GLY A 148 -9.08 -0.73 -2.72
N GLY A 149 -8.92 0.46 -2.14
CA GLY A 149 -8.82 1.72 -2.90
C GLY A 149 -7.66 1.75 -3.89
N SER A 150 -6.49 1.24 -3.49
CA SER A 150 -5.33 1.15 -4.38
C SER A 150 -5.32 -0.12 -5.23
N GLU A 151 -5.87 -1.23 -4.72
CA GLU A 151 -6.07 -2.45 -5.50
C GLU A 151 -6.90 -2.22 -6.75
N ASN A 152 -8.04 -1.53 -6.62
CA ASN A 152 -8.98 -1.25 -7.71
C ASN A 152 -8.41 -0.28 -8.77
N LYS A 153 -7.23 0.29 -8.52
CA LYS A 153 -6.53 1.18 -9.45
C LYS A 153 -5.44 0.44 -10.25
N ALA A 154 -5.32 -0.88 -10.08
CA ALA A 154 -4.50 -1.69 -10.96
C ALA A 154 -4.97 -1.57 -12.42
N ARG A 155 -4.02 -1.49 -13.35
CA ARG A 155 -4.27 -1.36 -14.79
C ARG A 155 -3.38 -2.33 -15.54
N PHE A 156 -3.90 -2.84 -16.64
CA PHE A 156 -3.19 -3.75 -17.53
C PHE A 156 -3.42 -3.33 -18.97
N THR A 157 -2.40 -3.51 -19.81
CA THR A 157 -2.52 -3.42 -21.26
C THR A 157 -1.50 -4.34 -21.93
N THR A 158 -1.73 -4.67 -23.19
CA THR A 158 -0.70 -5.24 -24.07
C THR A 158 -0.32 -4.17 -25.07
N LEU A 159 0.87 -3.60 -24.91
CA LEU A 159 1.39 -2.59 -25.82
C LEU A 159 1.91 -3.23 -27.12
N ASN A 160 1.93 -2.43 -28.19
CA ASN A 160 2.80 -2.73 -29.33
C ASN A 160 4.26 -2.78 -28.86
N PRO A 161 5.11 -3.71 -29.35
CA PRO A 161 6.50 -3.84 -28.88
C PRO A 161 7.31 -2.53 -28.93
N THR A 162 7.04 -1.69 -29.92
CA THR A 162 7.69 -0.39 -30.13
C THR A 162 7.10 0.75 -29.30
N ALA A 163 5.93 0.57 -28.68
CA ALA A 163 5.30 1.63 -27.89
C ALA A 163 6.04 1.87 -26.56
N SER A 164 6.01 3.13 -26.13
CA SER A 164 6.64 3.58 -24.89
C SER A 164 5.84 3.11 -23.66
N VAL A 165 6.50 2.35 -22.80
CA VAL A 165 5.94 1.98 -21.48
C VAL A 165 5.77 3.23 -20.62
N SER A 166 6.75 4.12 -20.66
CA SER A 166 6.76 5.34 -19.87
C SER A 166 5.56 6.23 -20.17
N ASP A 167 5.24 6.44 -21.45
CA ASP A 167 4.09 7.24 -21.85
C ASP A 167 2.78 6.62 -21.39
N TRP A 168 2.63 5.31 -21.55
CA TRP A 168 1.43 4.62 -21.08
C TRP A 168 1.27 4.72 -19.55
N VAL A 169 2.35 4.55 -18.78
CA VAL A 169 2.33 4.66 -17.32
C VAL A 169 1.96 6.08 -16.90
N VAL A 170 2.63 7.11 -17.41
CA VAL A 170 2.39 8.51 -17.03
C VAL A 170 0.98 8.95 -17.41
N ASN A 171 0.53 8.60 -18.62
CA ASN A 171 -0.85 8.86 -19.05
C ASN A 171 -1.87 8.10 -18.20
N THR A 172 -1.56 6.88 -17.77
CA THR A 172 -2.45 6.13 -16.87
C THR A 172 -2.53 6.81 -15.52
N VAL A 173 -1.39 7.16 -14.91
CA VAL A 173 -1.33 7.79 -13.58
C VAL A 173 -2.09 9.13 -13.56
N SER A 174 -2.01 9.93 -14.62
CA SER A 174 -2.77 11.19 -14.70
C SER A 174 -4.29 10.98 -14.59
N THR A 175 -4.82 9.84 -15.06
CA THR A 175 -6.25 9.49 -14.92
C THR A 175 -6.63 8.94 -13.54
N LEU A 176 -5.66 8.46 -12.74
CA LEU A 176 -5.95 7.88 -11.43
C LEU A 176 -6.32 8.95 -10.38
N GLY A 177 -5.82 10.18 -10.57
CA GLY A 177 -5.94 11.27 -9.62
C GLY A 177 -5.46 10.85 -8.22
N SER A 178 -6.18 11.28 -7.19
CA SER A 178 -5.89 10.94 -5.78
C SER A 178 -6.64 9.72 -5.27
N GLY A 179 -7.39 9.00 -6.11
CA GLY A 179 -8.26 7.89 -5.70
C GLY A 179 -7.54 6.64 -5.16
N TRP A 180 -6.21 6.69 -5.04
CA TRP A 180 -5.36 5.66 -4.42
C TRP A 180 -4.54 6.20 -3.23
N CYS A 181 -4.84 7.40 -2.73
CA CYS A 181 -4.21 8.03 -1.56
C CYS A 181 -2.67 8.22 -1.67
N PRO A 182 -2.17 9.01 -2.65
CA PRO A 182 -0.76 9.42 -2.68
C PRO A 182 -0.39 10.34 -1.48
N PRO A 183 0.88 10.42 -1.06
CA PRO A 183 2.05 9.83 -1.71
C PRO A 183 2.27 8.37 -1.34
N GLY A 184 2.46 7.55 -2.37
CA GLY A 184 2.84 6.14 -2.24
C GLY A 184 3.82 5.77 -3.34
N LEU A 185 3.80 4.55 -3.84
CA LEU A 185 4.65 4.16 -4.97
C LEU A 185 3.83 3.59 -6.12
N ILE A 186 4.39 3.66 -7.33
CA ILE A 186 3.83 3.01 -8.51
C ILE A 186 4.71 1.81 -8.84
N SER A 187 4.11 0.63 -8.97
CA SER A 187 4.82 -0.56 -9.41
C SER A 187 4.38 -0.98 -10.80
N VAL A 188 5.35 -1.30 -11.64
CA VAL A 188 5.16 -1.63 -13.06
C VAL A 188 5.76 -3.00 -13.35
N GLY A 189 4.94 -3.89 -13.89
CA GLY A 189 5.36 -5.21 -14.35
C GLY A 189 5.34 -5.26 -15.88
N ILE A 190 6.43 -5.72 -16.51
CA ILE A 190 6.59 -5.69 -17.97
C ILE A 190 7.00 -7.07 -18.48
N GLY A 191 6.29 -7.56 -19.50
CA GLY A 191 6.60 -8.82 -20.16
C GLY A 191 5.89 -10.04 -19.54
N GLY A 192 6.35 -11.24 -19.91
CA GLY A 192 5.62 -12.48 -19.64
C GLY A 192 4.29 -12.54 -20.39
N SER A 193 3.24 -12.94 -19.66
CA SER A 193 1.84 -12.94 -20.06
C SER A 193 1.04 -11.89 -19.27
N ALA A 194 -0.26 -11.78 -19.51
CA ALA A 194 -1.09 -10.79 -18.82
C ALA A 194 -1.07 -10.98 -17.29
N GLU A 195 -1.24 -12.22 -16.84
CA GLU A 195 -1.18 -12.62 -15.44
C GLU A 195 0.22 -12.46 -14.85
N LYS A 196 1.29 -12.80 -15.59
CA LYS A 196 2.66 -12.65 -15.09
C LYS A 196 3.03 -11.18 -14.92
N ALA A 197 2.65 -10.29 -15.83
CA ALA A 197 2.88 -8.85 -15.68
C ALA A 197 2.22 -8.30 -14.42
N MET A 198 0.97 -8.68 -14.15
CA MET A 198 0.24 -8.28 -12.95
C MET A 198 0.91 -8.81 -11.67
N LEU A 199 1.36 -10.06 -11.67
CA LEU A 199 2.09 -10.65 -10.55
C LEU A 199 3.42 -9.93 -10.30
N LEU A 200 4.21 -9.66 -11.35
CA LEU A 200 5.46 -8.89 -11.23
C LEU A 200 5.24 -7.51 -10.61
N ALA A 201 4.22 -6.78 -11.08
CA ALA A 201 3.88 -5.48 -10.51
C ALA A 201 3.45 -5.62 -9.04
N LYS A 202 2.72 -6.68 -8.68
CA LYS A 202 2.26 -6.93 -7.31
C LYS A 202 3.38 -7.33 -6.37
N GLU A 203 4.35 -8.09 -6.84
CA GLU A 203 5.52 -8.52 -6.06
C GLU A 203 6.48 -7.35 -5.85
N ALA A 204 6.85 -6.65 -6.93
CA ALA A 204 7.87 -5.61 -6.90
C ALA A 204 7.53 -4.41 -6.02
N MET A 205 6.24 -4.16 -5.74
CA MET A 205 5.84 -3.08 -4.81
C MET A 205 6.22 -3.32 -3.35
N ASN A 206 6.63 -4.54 -2.98
CA ASN A 206 7.06 -4.89 -1.63
C ASN A 206 8.58 -4.77 -1.46
N GLU A 207 9.31 -4.32 -2.49
CA GLU A 207 10.75 -4.08 -2.40
C GLU A 207 11.04 -2.77 -1.65
N PRO A 208 12.16 -2.69 -0.91
CA PRO A 208 12.52 -1.51 -0.12
C PRO A 208 12.55 -0.23 -0.95
N ILE A 209 12.08 0.88 -0.41
CA ILE A 209 12.11 2.19 -1.07
C ILE A 209 13.54 2.74 -1.09
N ASP A 210 14.06 2.97 -2.30
CA ASP A 210 15.47 3.28 -2.55
C ASP A 210 15.67 4.36 -3.64
N MET A 211 14.60 5.04 -4.09
CA MET A 211 14.66 6.01 -5.19
C MET A 211 15.71 7.12 -4.99
N ALA A 212 15.85 7.64 -3.77
CA ALA A 212 16.84 8.68 -3.48
C ALA A 212 18.28 8.18 -3.69
N GLU A 213 18.57 6.96 -3.26
CA GLU A 213 19.88 6.30 -3.46
C GLU A 213 20.11 6.01 -4.93
N LEU A 214 19.07 5.51 -5.64
CA LEU A 214 19.10 5.25 -7.07
C LEU A 214 19.42 6.51 -7.89
N ILE A 215 18.77 7.64 -7.59
CA ILE A 215 19.05 8.92 -8.27
C ILE A 215 20.49 9.37 -8.00
N ALA A 216 20.97 9.26 -6.76
CA ALA A 216 22.31 9.70 -6.39
C ALA A 216 23.42 8.88 -7.08
N ARG A 217 23.23 7.55 -7.20
CA ARG A 217 24.22 6.67 -7.84
C ARG A 217 24.07 6.59 -9.37
N GLY A 218 22.90 6.94 -9.91
CA GLY A 218 22.55 6.77 -11.32
C GLY A 218 22.11 5.34 -11.68
N ALA A 219 21.39 5.22 -12.81
CA ALA A 219 20.91 3.94 -13.31
C ALA A 219 22.04 3.07 -13.88
N SER A 220 21.98 1.78 -13.55
CA SER A 220 22.90 0.74 -14.04
C SER A 220 22.22 -0.26 -15.00
N SER A 221 20.89 -0.21 -15.11
CA SER A 221 20.08 -1.05 -16.00
C SER A 221 18.97 -0.26 -16.68
N ALA A 222 18.34 -0.87 -17.69
CA ALA A 222 17.19 -0.26 -18.36
C ALA A 222 15.98 -0.12 -17.42
N GLU A 223 15.78 -1.07 -16.51
CA GLU A 223 14.75 -1.01 -15.48
C GLU A 223 14.98 0.18 -14.55
N GLU A 224 16.21 0.37 -14.07
CA GLU A 224 16.57 1.50 -13.22
C GLU A 224 16.42 2.84 -13.93
N GLY A 225 16.81 2.91 -15.20
CA GLY A 225 16.60 4.10 -16.03
C GLY A 225 15.12 4.44 -16.14
N LEU A 226 14.26 3.44 -16.40
CA LEU A 226 12.82 3.62 -16.47
C LEU A 226 12.21 4.02 -15.11
N ARG A 227 12.72 3.47 -13.99
CA ARG A 227 12.28 3.86 -12.64
C ARG A 227 12.50 5.35 -12.39
N ILE A 228 13.70 5.87 -12.67
CA ILE A 228 14.05 7.28 -12.51
C ILE A 228 13.17 8.15 -13.42
N GLU A 229 13.08 7.80 -14.72
CA GLU A 229 12.28 8.55 -15.69
C GLU A 229 10.81 8.64 -15.24
N LEU A 230 10.21 7.52 -14.83
CA LEU A 230 8.84 7.49 -14.36
C LEU A 230 8.63 8.29 -13.07
N TYR A 231 9.56 8.19 -12.12
CA TYR A 231 9.50 8.95 -10.87
C TYR A 231 9.46 10.46 -11.13
N GLU A 232 10.35 10.96 -11.99
CA GLU A 232 10.41 12.36 -12.37
C GLU A 232 9.15 12.79 -13.12
N ARG A 233 8.75 12.04 -14.14
CA ARG A 233 7.59 12.37 -14.98
C ARG A 233 6.27 12.33 -14.21
N ILE A 234 6.08 11.37 -13.30
CA ILE A 234 4.86 11.27 -12.48
C ILE A 234 4.78 12.44 -11.50
N ASN A 235 5.88 12.77 -10.83
CA ASN A 235 5.89 13.91 -9.90
C ASN A 235 5.71 15.25 -10.64
N ALA A 236 6.24 15.37 -11.87
CA ALA A 236 6.04 16.52 -12.73
C ALA A 236 4.57 16.75 -13.18
N LEU A 237 3.67 15.75 -13.04
CA LEU A 237 2.24 15.95 -13.27
C LEU A 237 1.61 16.93 -12.25
N GLY A 238 2.27 17.19 -11.11
CA GLY A 238 1.79 18.13 -10.11
C GLY A 238 0.53 17.70 -9.38
N ILE A 239 0.15 16.41 -9.42
CA ILE A 239 -1.01 15.87 -8.70
C ILE A 239 -0.84 16.11 -7.18
N GLY A 240 0.35 15.80 -6.67
CA GLY A 240 0.74 16.03 -5.27
C GLY A 240 0.06 15.10 -4.26
N ALA A 241 0.40 15.29 -2.99
CA ALA A 241 -0.16 14.52 -1.89
C ALA A 241 -1.68 14.67 -1.83
N GLN A 242 -2.40 13.54 -1.75
CA GLN A 242 -3.86 13.46 -1.75
C GLN A 242 -4.57 14.16 -2.94
N GLY A 243 -3.83 14.52 -4.01
CA GLY A 243 -4.37 15.28 -5.15
C GLY A 243 -4.56 16.77 -4.89
N LEU A 244 -3.90 17.31 -3.86
CA LEU A 244 -4.02 18.71 -3.45
C LEU A 244 -3.04 19.65 -4.16
N GLY A 245 -2.33 19.16 -5.18
CA GLY A 245 -1.27 19.89 -5.87
C GLY A 245 0.01 19.96 -5.05
N GLY A 246 1.15 19.65 -5.65
CA GLY A 246 2.44 19.68 -4.94
C GLY A 246 3.53 18.91 -5.67
N LEU A 247 4.68 18.79 -5.03
CA LEU A 247 5.88 18.18 -5.61
C LEU A 247 5.85 16.66 -5.58
N THR A 248 5.18 16.05 -4.59
CA THR A 248 5.27 14.61 -4.35
C THR A 248 3.93 13.91 -4.56
N THR A 249 3.82 13.16 -5.66
CA THR A 249 2.74 12.19 -5.93
C THR A 249 3.22 10.77 -5.62
N VAL A 250 4.47 10.45 -5.95
CA VAL A 250 5.11 9.16 -5.67
C VAL A 250 6.41 9.36 -4.90
N VAL A 251 6.68 8.48 -3.94
CA VAL A 251 7.96 8.40 -3.22
C VAL A 251 8.95 7.43 -3.88
N ASP A 252 8.46 6.50 -4.71
CA ASP A 252 9.26 5.57 -5.49
C ASP A 252 8.46 5.06 -6.71
N VAL A 253 9.16 4.49 -7.69
CA VAL A 253 8.61 3.68 -8.77
C VAL A 253 9.37 2.37 -8.81
N LYS A 254 8.66 1.24 -8.82
CA LYS A 254 9.25 -0.11 -8.96
C LYS A 254 8.98 -0.62 -10.37
N VAL A 255 9.99 -1.24 -10.98
CA VAL A 255 9.89 -1.85 -12.31
C VAL A 255 10.44 -3.26 -12.21
N ALA A 256 9.65 -4.25 -12.62
CA ALA A 256 10.07 -5.64 -12.74
C ALA A 256 9.75 -6.17 -14.14
N THR A 257 10.70 -6.88 -14.74
CA THR A 257 10.61 -7.38 -16.11
C THR A 257 10.63 -8.90 -16.15
N TYR A 258 10.08 -9.48 -17.22
CA TYR A 258 10.17 -10.90 -17.50
C TYR A 258 10.22 -11.14 -19.02
N PRO A 259 10.91 -12.19 -19.51
CA PRO A 259 10.91 -12.53 -20.92
C PRO A 259 9.49 -12.62 -21.49
N THR A 260 9.28 -12.10 -22.70
CA THR A 260 7.96 -12.01 -23.34
C THR A 260 8.00 -12.57 -24.75
N HIS A 261 6.84 -12.99 -25.27
CA HIS A 261 6.71 -13.36 -26.67
C HIS A 261 7.02 -12.15 -27.57
N ALA A 262 7.74 -12.34 -28.67
CA ALA A 262 8.24 -11.25 -29.52
C ALA A 262 7.14 -10.31 -30.06
N ALA A 263 5.92 -10.83 -30.25
CA ALA A 263 4.76 -10.06 -30.69
C ALA A 263 3.97 -9.38 -29.56
N SER A 264 4.40 -9.49 -28.30
CA SER A 264 3.61 -9.06 -27.13
C SER A 264 4.46 -8.25 -26.16
N LYS A 265 3.90 -7.15 -25.66
CA LYS A 265 4.47 -6.37 -24.56
C LYS A 265 3.41 -6.14 -23.47
N PRO A 266 3.08 -7.17 -22.66
CA PRO A 266 2.21 -7.01 -21.51
C PRO A 266 2.81 -6.00 -20.53
N VAL A 267 1.99 -5.08 -20.05
CA VAL A 267 2.38 -4.08 -19.05
C VAL A 267 1.27 -3.97 -18.02
N ALA A 268 1.64 -4.12 -16.75
CA ALA A 268 0.77 -3.89 -15.61
C ALA A 268 1.28 -2.70 -14.79
N LEU A 269 0.35 -1.94 -14.22
CA LEU A 269 0.61 -0.87 -13.29
C LEU A 269 -0.26 -1.09 -12.05
N ILE A 270 0.35 -1.09 -10.87
CA ILE A 270 -0.35 -1.21 -9.59
C ILE A 270 0.14 -0.13 -8.64
N PRO A 271 -0.73 0.79 -8.19
CA PRO A 271 -0.37 1.75 -7.16
C PRO A 271 -0.34 1.11 -5.77
N GLN A 272 0.61 1.53 -4.94
CA GLN A 272 0.64 1.27 -3.50
C GLN A 272 0.33 2.57 -2.77
N CYS A 273 -0.77 2.60 -2.00
CA CYS A 273 -1.21 3.80 -1.30
C CYS A 273 -0.29 4.17 -0.13
N ALA A 274 -0.59 5.32 0.49
CA ALA A 274 0.08 5.77 1.71
C ALA A 274 0.02 4.77 2.89
N ALA A 275 -0.95 3.84 2.92
CA ALA A 275 -0.93 2.69 3.82
C ALA A 275 0.01 1.59 3.27
N ASN A 276 1.32 1.85 3.27
CA ASN A 276 2.34 0.92 2.79
C ASN A 276 2.61 -0.18 3.83
N ARG A 277 1.92 -1.32 3.68
CA ARG A 277 1.88 -2.38 4.70
C ARG A 277 2.31 -3.70 4.10
N HIS A 278 3.58 -4.01 4.26
CA HIS A 278 4.16 -5.28 3.85
C HIS A 278 5.30 -5.66 4.79
N LEU A 279 5.60 -6.96 4.85
CA LEU A 279 6.70 -7.49 5.60
C LEU A 279 7.24 -8.72 4.89
N LYS A 280 8.56 -8.84 4.86
CA LYS A 280 9.27 -10.02 4.38
C LYS A 280 9.95 -10.71 5.55
N PHE A 281 9.75 -12.01 5.68
CA PHE A 281 10.38 -12.82 6.73
C PHE A 281 10.67 -14.24 6.26
N THR A 282 11.57 -14.93 6.96
CA THR A 282 11.98 -16.30 6.65
C THR A 282 11.74 -17.21 7.83
N LEU A 283 11.24 -18.40 7.56
CA LEU A 283 11.11 -19.49 8.52
C LEU A 283 12.11 -20.60 8.16
N ASP A 284 12.95 -20.96 9.13
CA ASP A 284 13.99 -21.97 9.00
C ASP A 284 13.74 -23.21 9.88
N GLY A 285 12.65 -23.19 10.66
CA GLY A 285 12.28 -24.24 11.60
C GLY A 285 12.71 -24.01 13.04
N SER A 286 13.31 -22.85 13.36
CA SER A 286 13.63 -22.44 14.74
C SER A 286 12.41 -22.03 15.58
N GLY A 287 11.27 -21.76 14.94
CA GLY A 287 10.01 -21.35 15.58
C GLY A 287 9.29 -20.28 14.76
N PRO A 288 8.27 -19.62 15.34
CA PRO A 288 7.65 -18.44 14.73
C PRO A 288 8.62 -17.24 14.72
N ILE A 289 8.35 -16.27 13.85
CA ILE A 289 9.15 -15.04 13.77
C ILE A 289 9.05 -14.21 15.05
N SER A 290 10.09 -13.42 15.31
CA SER A 290 10.09 -12.37 16.33
C SER A 290 10.31 -11.04 15.64
N LEU A 291 9.41 -10.09 15.86
CA LEU A 291 9.42 -8.77 15.21
C LEU A 291 9.73 -7.70 16.24
N GLN A 292 10.77 -6.91 15.97
CA GLN A 292 11.13 -5.78 16.80
C GLN A 292 10.40 -4.53 16.30
N PRO A 293 9.69 -3.80 17.19
CA PRO A 293 9.12 -2.51 16.84
C PRO A 293 10.18 -1.56 16.25
N PRO A 294 9.82 -0.74 15.26
CA PRO A 294 10.71 0.28 14.75
C PRO A 294 10.96 1.35 15.83
N ASP A 295 12.11 2.02 15.70
CA ASP A 295 12.44 3.15 16.56
C ASP A 295 11.52 4.34 16.25
N LEU A 296 10.78 4.84 17.23
CA LEU A 296 9.89 5.98 17.05
C LEU A 296 10.62 7.28 16.67
N ARG A 297 11.95 7.33 16.85
CA ARG A 297 12.80 8.44 16.40
C ARG A 297 12.95 8.51 14.87
N GLU A 298 12.55 7.47 14.14
CA GLU A 298 12.50 7.51 12.66
C GLU A 298 11.44 8.48 12.14
N TRP A 299 10.41 8.78 12.94
CA TRP A 299 9.40 9.78 12.58
C TRP A 299 9.93 11.18 12.86
N PRO A 300 9.72 12.14 11.94
CA PRO A 300 10.06 13.53 12.20
C PRO A 300 9.17 14.08 13.29
N ASP A 301 9.72 14.99 14.08
CA ASP A 301 8.90 15.75 15.02
C ASP A 301 8.12 16.80 14.23
N ILE A 302 6.81 16.60 14.16
CA ILE A 302 5.88 17.52 13.51
C ILE A 302 4.94 17.98 14.60
N GLU A 303 5.08 19.24 14.99
CA GLU A 303 4.21 19.85 15.99
C GLU A 303 2.78 19.94 15.46
N ALA A 304 1.79 19.63 16.30
CA ALA A 304 0.37 19.64 15.89
C ALA A 304 -0.06 21.03 15.36
N ASP A 305 0.56 22.09 15.86
CA ASP A 305 0.31 23.47 15.43
C ASP A 305 0.77 23.74 13.99
N GLU A 306 1.81 23.04 13.50
CA GLU A 306 2.26 23.11 12.10
C GLU A 306 1.23 22.49 11.13
N LEU A 307 0.36 21.61 11.64
CA LEU A 307 -0.69 20.96 10.87
C LEU A 307 -2.05 21.65 10.98
N ASN A 308 -2.14 22.75 11.73
CA ASN A 308 -3.34 23.58 11.85
C ASN A 308 -3.18 24.85 11.01
N PRO A 309 -3.60 24.85 9.73
CA PRO A 309 -3.44 26.03 8.88
C PRO A 309 -4.20 27.23 9.46
N ALA A 310 -3.62 28.42 9.35
CA ALA A 310 -4.34 29.66 9.62
C ALA A 310 -5.47 29.86 8.59
N GLY A 311 -6.57 30.49 8.99
CA GLY A 311 -7.68 30.79 8.07
C GLY A 311 -8.62 29.61 7.79
N VAL A 312 -8.60 28.56 8.62
CA VAL A 312 -9.59 27.46 8.54
C VAL A 312 -10.97 27.97 8.90
N ARG A 313 -11.93 27.74 8.01
CA ARG A 313 -13.34 28.06 8.25
C ARG A 313 -13.96 26.99 9.14
N ARG A 314 -14.45 27.39 10.30
CA ARG A 314 -15.16 26.50 11.23
C ARG A 314 -16.61 26.36 10.81
N VAL A 315 -17.08 25.13 10.68
CA VAL A 315 -18.45 24.81 10.24
C VAL A 315 -19.11 23.92 11.28
N ASN A 316 -20.30 24.30 11.72
CA ASN A 316 -21.15 23.46 12.55
C ASN A 316 -22.21 22.76 11.66
N LEU A 317 -22.08 21.45 11.52
CA LEU A 317 -22.96 20.59 10.74
C LEU A 317 -24.40 20.59 11.28
N ASP A 318 -24.59 20.81 12.58
CA ASP A 318 -25.92 20.81 13.20
C ASP A 318 -26.75 22.04 12.82
N THR A 319 -26.11 23.09 12.29
CA THR A 319 -26.76 24.34 11.86
C THR A 319 -26.47 24.69 10.40
N LEU A 320 -25.94 23.75 9.62
CA LEU A 320 -25.48 24.00 8.26
C LEU A 320 -26.65 24.36 7.31
N THR A 321 -26.53 25.47 6.58
CA THR A 321 -27.53 25.92 5.60
C THR A 321 -27.04 25.78 4.16
N LYS A 322 -27.98 25.78 3.20
CA LYS A 322 -27.63 25.73 1.77
C LYS A 322 -26.86 26.97 1.33
N GLU A 323 -27.22 28.14 1.86
CA GLU A 323 -26.56 29.41 1.58
C GLU A 323 -25.10 29.40 2.06
N GLU A 324 -24.84 28.80 3.23
CA GLU A 324 -23.48 28.63 3.72
C GLU A 324 -22.67 27.73 2.78
N THR A 325 -23.21 26.56 2.40
CA THR A 325 -22.52 25.64 1.48
C THR A 325 -22.26 26.27 0.11
N ALA A 326 -23.16 27.13 -0.38
CA ALA A 326 -23.00 27.83 -1.64
C ALA A 326 -21.90 28.91 -1.62
N SER A 327 -21.45 29.33 -0.43
CA SER A 327 -20.37 30.32 -0.27
C SER A 327 -18.96 29.73 -0.32
N TRP A 328 -18.83 28.40 -0.25
CA TRP A 328 -17.54 27.70 -0.19
C TRP A 328 -16.80 27.78 -1.52
N ARG A 329 -15.46 27.84 -1.44
CA ARG A 329 -14.59 27.87 -2.62
C ARG A 329 -13.72 26.62 -2.70
N CYS A 330 -13.47 26.14 -3.92
CA CYS A 330 -12.49 25.06 -4.14
C CYS A 330 -11.13 25.45 -3.56
N GLY A 331 -10.54 24.56 -2.77
CA GLY A 331 -9.26 24.77 -2.07
C GLY A 331 -9.38 25.40 -0.67
N GLU A 332 -10.58 25.82 -0.24
CA GLU A 332 -10.83 26.28 1.12
C GLU A 332 -10.74 25.11 2.12
N THR A 333 -10.07 25.31 3.26
CA THR A 333 -9.98 24.32 4.32
C THR A 333 -11.08 24.55 5.35
N LEU A 334 -11.90 23.52 5.59
CA LEU A 334 -13.02 23.55 6.52
C LEU A 334 -12.74 22.64 7.74
N LEU A 335 -13.03 23.14 8.95
CA LEU A 335 -13.05 22.33 10.17
C LEU A 335 -14.50 22.06 10.56
N LEU A 336 -14.93 20.81 10.40
CA LEU A 336 -16.30 20.38 10.65
C LEU A 336 -16.49 19.96 12.10
N SER A 337 -17.61 20.37 12.70
CA SER A 337 -18.06 19.95 14.04
C SER A 337 -19.55 19.63 14.00
N GLY A 338 -20.05 18.76 14.87
CA GLY A 338 -21.46 18.35 14.91
C GLY A 338 -21.71 16.95 14.34
N LYS A 339 -22.97 16.64 14.02
CA LYS A 339 -23.40 15.29 13.63
C LYS A 339 -23.12 14.99 12.15
N MET A 340 -22.45 13.87 11.89
CA MET A 340 -22.23 13.33 10.53
C MET A 340 -22.85 11.93 10.41
N LEU A 341 -23.61 11.70 9.35
CA LEU A 341 -24.11 10.37 8.99
C LEU A 341 -23.14 9.72 8.00
N THR A 342 -22.69 8.51 8.31
CA THR A 342 -21.75 7.78 7.44
C THR A 342 -22.50 6.70 6.65
N GLY A 343 -22.46 6.78 5.32
CA GLY A 343 -22.96 5.75 4.41
C GLY A 343 -21.95 5.50 3.30
N ARG A 344 -21.80 4.25 2.86
CA ARG A 344 -20.95 3.85 1.72
C ARG A 344 -21.76 2.97 0.75
N ASP A 345 -21.09 2.24 -0.14
CA ASP A 345 -21.69 1.51 -1.27
C ASP A 345 -22.94 0.70 -0.91
N ALA A 346 -22.92 -0.05 0.19
CA ALA A 346 -24.04 -0.89 0.61
C ALA A 346 -25.19 -0.12 1.29
N ALA A 347 -24.92 1.04 1.87
CA ALA A 347 -25.94 1.88 2.51
C ALA A 347 -26.64 2.82 1.51
N HIS A 348 -25.99 3.09 0.36
CA HIS A 348 -26.57 3.88 -0.73
C HIS A 348 -27.45 3.05 -1.69
N LYS A 349 -27.32 1.72 -1.65
CA LYS A 349 -28.20 0.78 -2.35
C LYS A 349 -29.45 0.53 -1.50
#